data_AF-A0A7Y2Z1E4-F1
#
_entry.id   AF-A0A7Y2Z1E4-F1
#
_cell.length_a   1.000
_cell.length_b   1.000
_cell.length_c   1.000
_cell.angle_alpha   90.00
_cell.angle_beta   90.00
_cell.angle_gamma   90.00
#
_symmetry.space_group_name_H-M   'P 1'
#
loop_
_entity.id
_entity.type
_entity.pdbx_description
1 polymer ?
#
loop_
_entity_poly.entity_id
_entity_poly.type
_entity_poly.pdbx_seq_one_letter_code
_entity_poly.pdbx_strand_id
1 'polypeptide(L)'
;EHYWVPSIAPSGLAIYEAGLFPDWQGDLFVGALVNQHVRRLEFSGGRFVGDEPVFNEIAARIRDVRTGPDGMLYILTPNSIVRVLPALLP
;
A
#
# COMPACT_ATOMS: atom_id res chain seq x y z
N GLU A 1 18.93 -5.38 1.02
CA GLU A 1 18.51 -4.12 1.67
C GLU A 1 17.86 -3.24 0.61
N HIS A 2 16.76 -2.57 0.93
CA HIS A 2 16.05 -1.67 0.01
C HIS A 2 15.67 -0.40 0.77
N TYR A 3 15.93 0.76 0.17
CA TYR A 3 15.67 2.07 0.75
C TYR A 3 15.53 3.12 -0.36
N TRP A 4 14.80 4.20 -0.10
CA TRP A 4 14.57 5.27 -1.05
C TRP A 4 15.52 6.45 -0.83
N VAL A 5 16.19 6.89 -1.90
CA VAL A 5 16.96 8.14 -1.95
C VAL A 5 16.51 8.94 -3.18
N PRO A 6 15.87 10.12 -3.01
CA PRO A 6 15.52 10.76 -1.74
C PRO A 6 14.48 9.96 -0.94
N SER A 7 14.41 10.20 0.38
CA SER A 7 13.44 9.54 1.26
C SER A 7 12.01 9.90 0.88
N ILE A 8 11.11 8.90 0.87
CA ILE A 8 9.67 9.09 0.68
C ILE A 8 8.92 9.43 1.97
N ALA A 9 9.65 9.49 3.10
CA ALA A 9 9.13 9.56 4.46
C ALA A 9 8.08 8.45 4.73
N PRO A 10 8.51 7.18 4.81
CA PRO A 10 7.62 6.05 5.03
C PRO A 10 6.87 6.22 6.36
N SER A 11 5.59 5.82 6.37
CA SER A 11 4.73 5.83 7.54
C SER A 11 4.26 4.42 7.86
N GLY A 12 2.97 4.22 8.14
CA GLY A 12 2.43 2.91 8.46
C GLY A 12 2.50 1.92 7.29
N LEU A 13 2.49 0.63 7.64
CA LEU A 13 2.70 -0.49 6.74
C LEU A 13 1.64 -1.58 6.96
N ALA A 14 1.24 -2.26 5.88
CA ALA A 14 0.51 -3.52 5.93
C ALA A 14 1.25 -4.59 5.12
N ILE A 15 1.33 -5.81 5.65
CA ILE A 15 1.58 -7.01 4.85
C ILE A 15 0.21 -7.52 4.41
N TYR A 16 0.02 -7.76 3.12
CA TYR A 16 -1.25 -8.23 2.61
C TYR A 16 -1.32 -9.75 2.64
N GLU A 17 -2.12 -10.28 3.58
CA GLU A 17 -2.27 -11.72 3.78
C GLU A 17 -3.71 -12.22 3.53
N ALA A 18 -4.61 -11.33 3.11
CA ALA A 18 -6.01 -11.67 2.82
C ALA A 18 -6.20 -12.18 1.39
N GLY A 19 -7.33 -12.83 1.11
CA GLY A 19 -7.57 -13.48 -0.18
C GLY A 19 -8.29 -12.64 -1.25
N LEU A 20 -8.59 -11.37 -0.97
CA LEU A 20 -9.46 -10.58 -1.86
C LEU A 20 -8.73 -9.96 -3.05
N PHE A 21 -7.43 -9.69 -2.90
CA PHE A 21 -6.53 -9.27 -3.96
C PHE A 21 -5.44 -10.33 -4.15
N PRO A 22 -5.68 -11.42 -4.91
CA PRO A 22 -4.75 -12.56 -4.99
C PRO A 22 -3.35 -12.17 -5.45
N ASP A 23 -3.25 -11.21 -6.38
CA ASP A 23 -1.98 -10.72 -6.92
C ASP A 23 -1.13 -9.95 -5.90
N TRP A 24 -1.70 -9.61 -4.74
CA TRP A 24 -1.02 -8.86 -3.68
C TRP A 24 -0.59 -9.76 -2.51
N GLN A 25 -0.82 -11.08 -2.58
CA GLN A 25 -0.54 -11.99 -1.48
C GLN A 25 0.95 -11.97 -1.12
N GLY A 26 1.26 -11.54 0.11
CA GLY A 26 2.62 -11.43 0.63
C GLY A 26 3.32 -10.09 0.33
N ASP A 27 2.68 -9.20 -0.42
CA ASP A 27 3.22 -7.87 -0.70
C ASP A 27 3.09 -6.94 0.50
N LEU A 28 3.95 -5.91 0.51
CA LEU A 28 3.94 -4.87 1.54
C LEU A 28 3.36 -3.58 0.95
N PHE A 29 2.47 -2.93 1.67
CA PHE A 29 1.90 -1.63 1.35
C PHE A 29 2.37 -0.60 2.37
N VAL A 30 3.16 0.37 1.94
CA VAL A 30 3.82 1.35 2.82
C VAL A 30 3.30 2.75 2.52
N GLY A 31 2.77 3.46 3.50
CA GLY A 31 2.37 4.85 3.31
C GLY A 31 3.58 5.77 3.05
N ALA A 32 3.45 6.72 2.13
CA ALA A 32 4.46 7.76 1.87
C ALA A 32 3.93 9.15 2.24
N LEU A 33 4.60 9.83 3.17
CA LEU A 33 4.19 11.17 3.61
C LEU A 33 4.61 12.27 2.64
N VAL A 34 5.80 12.18 2.04
CA VAL A 34 6.33 13.22 1.13
C VAL A 34 5.76 13.04 -0.26
N ASN A 35 5.76 11.81 -0.76
CA ASN A 35 5.35 11.53 -2.13
C ASN A 35 3.84 11.27 -2.28
N GLN A 36 3.06 11.33 -1.19
CA GLN A 36 1.58 11.31 -1.20
C GLN A 36 0.95 10.10 -1.91
N HIS A 37 1.51 8.91 -1.71
CA HIS A 37 1.00 7.65 -2.26
C HIS A 37 1.20 6.50 -1.29
N VAL A 38 0.67 5.33 -1.63
CA VAL A 38 1.07 4.06 -1.01
C VAL A 38 2.10 3.41 -1.91
N ARG A 39 3.21 2.99 -1.34
CA ARG A 39 4.27 2.28 -2.04
C ARG A 39 4.03 0.78 -1.87
N ARG A 40 3.72 0.07 -2.95
CA ARG A 40 3.61 -1.39 -2.96
C ARG A 40 5.00 -1.96 -3.21
N LEU A 41 5.47 -2.84 -2.33
CA LEU A 41 6.68 -3.64 -2.52
C LEU A 41 6.22 -5.05 -2.84
N GLU A 42 6.58 -5.50 -4.04
CA GLU A 42 6.20 -6.80 -4.57
C GLU A 42 7.19 -7.88 -4.09
N PHE A 43 6.65 -9.03 -3.68
CA PHE A 43 7.42 -10.20 -3.30
C PHE A 43 7.03 -11.43 -4.11
N SER A 44 8.02 -12.16 -4.61
CA SER A 44 7.83 -13.46 -5.27
C SER A 44 8.69 -14.52 -4.59
N GLY A 45 8.06 -15.60 -4.10
CA GLY A 45 8.77 -16.66 -3.38
C GLY A 45 9.55 -16.16 -2.16
N GLY A 46 9.02 -15.16 -1.46
CA GLY A 46 9.67 -14.52 -0.30
C GLY A 46 10.84 -13.60 -0.64
N ARG A 47 11.06 -13.30 -1.93
CA ARG A 47 12.10 -12.36 -2.39
C ARG A 47 11.48 -11.08 -2.91
N PHE A 48 12.05 -9.95 -2.51
CA PHE A 48 11.69 -8.65 -3.07
C PHE A 48 11.99 -8.62 -4.58
N VAL A 49 11.00 -8.24 -5.39
CA VAL A 49 11.15 -8.15 -6.85
C VAL A 49 11.06 -6.72 -7.39
N GLY A 50 10.39 -5.81 -6.69
CA GLY A 50 10.30 -4.41 -7.08
C GLY A 50 9.32 -3.60 -6.23
N ASP A 51 9.27 -2.30 -6.47
CA ASP A 51 8.32 -1.40 -5.80
C ASP A 51 7.69 -0.38 -6.76
N GLU A 52 6.41 -0.06 -6.54
CA GLU A 52 5.65 0.88 -7.38
C GLU A 52 4.71 1.78 -6.56
N PRO A 53 4.50 3.05 -6.97
CA PRO A 53 3.51 3.90 -6.33
C PRO A 53 2.09 3.49 -6.77
N VAL A 54 1.22 3.22 -5.82
CA VAL A 54 -0.20 2.92 -6.02
C VAL A 54 -1.09 3.93 -5.30
N PHE A 55 -2.34 4.02 -5.74
CA PHE A 55 -3.38 4.91 -5.20
C PHE A 55 -3.01 6.41 -5.25
N ASN A 56 -2.35 6.84 -6.32
CA ASN A 56 -1.95 8.24 -6.51
C ASN A 56 -3.17 9.20 -6.56
N GLU A 57 -4.34 8.69 -6.93
CA GLU A 57 -5.61 9.40 -6.95
C GLU A 57 -6.09 9.88 -5.57
N ILE A 58 -5.55 9.34 -4.48
CA ILE A 58 -5.84 9.83 -3.11
C ILE A 58 -5.32 11.25 -2.90
N ALA A 59 -4.22 11.63 -3.58
CA ALA A 59 -3.63 12.97 -3.57
C ALA A 59 -3.46 13.58 -2.16
N ALA A 60 -3.03 12.76 -1.19
CA ALA A 60 -2.85 13.17 0.20
C ALA A 60 -1.69 12.42 0.86
N ARG A 61 -1.17 12.98 1.97
CA ARG A 61 -0.14 12.32 2.79
C ARG A 61 -0.71 11.04 3.41
N ILE A 62 -0.07 9.90 3.18
CA ILE A 62 -0.53 8.64 3.77
C ILE A 62 0.03 8.47 5.18
N ARG A 63 -0.85 8.33 6.16
CA ARG A 63 -0.50 8.21 7.59
C ARG A 63 -0.37 6.77 8.04
N ASP A 64 -1.27 5.90 7.57
CA ASP A 64 -1.26 4.48 7.89
C ASP A 64 -1.92 3.66 6.78
N VAL A 65 -1.57 2.38 6.70
CA VAL A 65 -2.18 1.39 5.81
C VAL A 65 -2.43 0.12 6.61
N ARG A 66 -3.64 -0.43 6.56
CA ARG A 66 -4.03 -1.68 7.25
C ARG A 66 -4.95 -2.54 6.40
N THR A 67 -4.84 -3.85 6.56
CA THR A 67 -5.83 -4.81 6.06
C THR A 67 -6.96 -4.93 7.07
N GLY A 68 -8.21 -4.71 6.64
CA GLY A 68 -9.39 -4.89 7.46
C GLY A 68 -9.79 -6.37 7.58
N PRO A 69 -10.71 -6.71 8.51
CA PRO A 69 -11.21 -8.09 8.66
C PRO A 69 -12.02 -8.59 7.45
N ASP A 70 -12.43 -7.67 6.57
CA ASP A 70 -13.09 -7.95 5.29
C ASP A 70 -12.08 -8.22 4.14
N GLY A 71 -10.78 -8.19 4.43
CA GLY A 71 -9.72 -8.42 3.44
C GLY A 71 -9.42 -7.21 2.53
N MET A 72 -10.05 -6.06 2.78
CA MET A 72 -9.79 -4.81 2.05
C MET A 72 -8.60 -4.06 2.65
N LEU A 73 -7.93 -3.24 1.84
CA LEU A 73 -6.98 -2.25 2.37
C LEU A 73 -7.72 -0.97 2.80
N TYR A 74 -7.33 -0.47 3.97
CA TYR A 74 -7.76 0.80 4.53
C TYR A 74 -6.57 1.73 4.67
N ILE A 75 -6.72 2.94 4.13
CA ILE A 75 -5.65 3.93 4.05
C ILE A 75 -6.08 5.16 4.84
N LEU A 76 -5.29 5.52 5.84
CA LEU A 76 -5.52 6.71 6.66
C LEU A 76 -4.82 7.92 6.03
N THR A 77 -5.58 8.98 5.78
CA THR A 77 -5.09 10.31 5.40
C THR A 77 -5.26 11.27 6.58
N PRO A 78 -4.83 12.55 6.50
CA PRO A 78 -5.07 13.51 7.58
C PRO A 78 -6.55 13.71 7.91
N ASN A 79 -7.44 13.54 6.94
CA ASN A 79 -8.86 13.97 7.06
C ASN A 79 -9.86 12.86 6.70
N SER A 80 -9.42 11.69 6.28
CA SER A 80 -10.30 10.62 5.82
C SER A 80 -9.68 9.24 5.98
N ILE A 81 -10.53 8.22 5.91
CA ILE A 81 -10.14 6.82 5.71
C ILE A 81 -10.64 6.41 4.33
N VAL A 82 -9.74 5.96 3.47
CA VAL A 82 -10.04 5.44 2.14
C VAL A 82 -10.07 3.92 2.20
N ARG A 83 -11.13 3.31 1.66
CA ARG A 83 -11.22 1.86 1.48
C ARG A 83 -10.92 1.52 0.02
N VAL A 84 -9.93 0.67 -0.21
CA VAL A 84 -9.56 0.18 -1.55
C VAL A 84 -10.51 -0.93 -1.93
N LEU A 85 -11.13 -0.83 -3.10
CA LEU A 85 -12.01 -1.85 -3.66
C LEU A 85 -11.34 -2.55 -4.84
N PRO A 86 -11.65 -3.84 -5.09
CA PRO A 86 -11.32 -4.48 -6.36
C PRO A 86 -11.84 -3.65 -7.53
N ALA A 87 -11.03 -3.55 -8.58
CA ALA A 87 -11.54 -3.03 -9.84
C ALA A 87 -12.72 -3.90 -10.27
N LEU A 88 -13.86 -3.25 -10.56
CA LEU A 88 -14.93 -3.95 -11.25
C LEU A 88 -14.37 -4.32 -12.62
N LEU A 89 -14.31 -5.62 -12.93
CA LEU A 89 -14.02 -6.07 -14.28
C LEU A 89 -15.06 -5.41 -15.20
N PRO A 90 -14.64 -4.79 -16.32
CA PRO A 90 -15.57 -4.21 -17.27
C PRO A 90 -16.53 -5.26 -17.86
#